data_AF-A0A956R664-F1
#
_entry.id   AF-A0A956R664-F1
#
_cell.length_a   1.000
_cell.length_b   1.000
_cell.length_c   1.000
_cell.angle_alpha   90.00
_cell.angle_beta   90.00
_cell.angle_gamma   90.00
#
_symmetry.space_group_name_H-M   'P 1'
#
loop_
_entity.id
_entity.type
_entity.pdbx_description
1 polymer ?
#
loop_
_entity_poly.entity_id
_entity_poly.type
_entity_poly.pdbx_seq_one_letter_code
_entity_poly.pdbx_strand_id
1 'polypeptide(L)'
;MKPDPQLHISQNIPSLVDLGNNFLRSKQYASAGHAYAGLLELLVTRYTRAGSASPPIAEQSPDTHQEVIDLGTFSPRLEGWTLTTVYRAEPLLEGCDDIQQQVPTTNVSAVLRGSDGAAPIYLDSSKKRQLSWVLAHIGWTNVAEVRVLYAQHQIMEGTGTTLALDSSKPLHQALTLHPRNSWALAHLGETYRGLGNSWPGNTFSLLVPEHRTRDYVIALLYLRLATNANPRNYWAHAHYGAAVVNVRAFAGVAHVPSEGTCLVALLEQLFPGEPLDNAYNLLTTDAKDSLIVAQQLTGNFYPWAQVYYAATLIFEGLVAPPSV
;
A
#
# COMPACT_ATOMS: atom_id res chain seq x y z
N MET A 1 -53.71 -22.64 24.96
CA MET A 1 -52.74 -22.25 23.91
C MET A 1 -51.68 -21.38 24.56
N LYS A 2 -50.45 -21.89 24.72
CA LYS A 2 -49.31 -21.10 25.18
C LYS A 2 -48.73 -20.34 23.98
N PRO A 3 -48.30 -19.08 24.14
CA PRO A 3 -47.65 -18.34 23.05
C PRO A 3 -46.24 -18.92 22.81
N ASP A 4 -45.91 -18.94 21.53
CA ASP A 4 -44.65 -19.38 20.91
C ASP A 4 -43.46 -18.55 21.44
N PRO A 5 -42.32 -19.15 21.83
CA PRO A 5 -41.15 -18.37 22.23
C PRO A 5 -40.53 -17.72 20.98
N GLN A 6 -40.55 -16.39 20.95
CA GLN A 6 -39.84 -15.61 19.95
C GLN A 6 -38.36 -16.00 19.93
N LEU A 7 -37.92 -16.48 18.77
CA LEU A 7 -36.52 -16.71 18.44
C LEU A 7 -35.79 -15.36 18.44
N HIS A 8 -35.17 -15.01 19.57
CA HIS A 8 -34.20 -13.91 19.61
C HIS A 8 -32.93 -14.35 18.88
N ILE A 9 -32.87 -14.08 17.57
CA ILE A 9 -31.62 -14.12 16.81
C ILE A 9 -30.81 -12.88 17.22
N SER A 10 -30.03 -12.97 18.30
CA SER A 10 -28.97 -12.00 18.55
C SER A 10 -27.85 -12.27 17.54
N GLN A 11 -27.83 -11.51 16.46
CA GLN A 11 -26.79 -11.55 15.44
C GLN A 11 -25.47 -10.95 16.00
N ASN A 12 -24.73 -11.73 16.79
CA ASN A 12 -23.28 -11.53 16.92
C ASN A 12 -22.62 -12.08 15.64
N ILE A 13 -22.83 -11.38 14.52
CA ILE A 13 -22.05 -11.62 13.30
C ILE A 13 -20.68 -10.97 13.56
N PRO A 14 -19.56 -11.73 13.53
CA PRO A 14 -18.23 -11.16 13.65
C PRO A 14 -18.06 -10.03 12.63
N SER A 15 -17.31 -8.98 12.96
CA SER A 15 -17.10 -7.92 11.97
C SER A 15 -16.43 -8.51 10.72
N LEU A 16 -16.69 -7.96 9.53
CA LEU A 16 -16.05 -8.43 8.29
C LEU A 16 -14.51 -8.40 8.40
N VAL A 17 -13.99 -7.51 9.26
CA VAL A 17 -12.57 -7.44 9.63
C VAL A 17 -12.14 -8.67 10.44
N ASP A 18 -12.95 -9.14 11.39
CA ASP A 18 -12.68 -10.35 12.17
C ASP A 18 -12.71 -11.62 11.31
N LEU A 19 -13.61 -11.69 10.33
CA LEU A 19 -13.69 -12.81 9.38
C LEU A 19 -12.44 -12.89 8.50
N GLY A 20 -11.96 -11.77 7.96
CA GLY A 20 -10.71 -11.74 7.21
C GLY A 20 -9.48 -12.05 8.06
N ASN A 21 -9.40 -11.47 9.27
CA ASN A 21 -8.27 -11.70 10.19
C ASN A 21 -8.18 -13.15 10.69
N ASN A 22 -9.31 -13.84 10.89
CA ASN A 22 -9.32 -15.25 11.28
C ASN A 22 -8.92 -16.17 10.12
N PHE A 23 -9.25 -15.81 8.89
CA PHE A 23 -8.89 -16.57 7.69
C PHE A 23 -7.38 -16.49 7.37
N LEU A 24 -6.74 -15.33 7.60
CA LEU A 24 -5.29 -15.15 7.44
C LEU A 24 -4.44 -16.07 8.35
N ARG A 25 -5.02 -16.63 9.42
CA ARG A 25 -4.32 -17.55 10.32
C ARG A 25 -4.22 -18.98 9.77
N SER A 26 -5.00 -19.36 8.75
CA SER A 26 -4.89 -20.66 8.09
C SER A 26 -4.02 -20.57 6.84
N LYS A 27 -2.84 -21.21 6.87
CA LYS A 27 -1.81 -21.13 5.83
C LYS A 27 -2.30 -21.61 4.44
N GLN A 28 -2.37 -20.69 3.49
CA GLN A 28 -2.00 -20.78 2.06
C GLN A 28 -2.45 -19.49 1.37
N TYR A 29 -1.53 -18.70 0.80
CA TYR A 29 -1.84 -17.38 0.21
C TYR A 29 -2.90 -17.46 -0.91
N ALA A 30 -2.89 -18.53 -1.71
CA ALA A 30 -3.93 -18.77 -2.71
C ALA A 30 -5.34 -18.80 -2.08
N SER A 31 -5.50 -19.44 -0.92
CA SER A 31 -6.81 -19.48 -0.24
C SER A 31 -7.27 -18.11 0.25
N ALA A 32 -6.34 -17.23 0.65
CA ALA A 32 -6.66 -15.89 1.14
C ALA A 32 -7.19 -14.99 0.02
N GLY A 33 -6.61 -15.04 -1.17
CA GLY A 33 -7.08 -14.28 -2.32
C GLY A 33 -8.53 -14.63 -2.68
N HIS A 34 -8.84 -15.92 -2.72
CA HIS A 34 -10.20 -16.42 -2.96
C HIS A 34 -11.19 -15.98 -1.87
N ALA A 35 -10.76 -15.95 -0.60
CA ALA A 35 -11.62 -15.47 0.49
C ALA A 35 -11.95 -13.98 0.35
N TYR A 36 -10.98 -13.15 -0.03
CA TYR A 36 -11.22 -11.72 -0.26
C TYR A 36 -12.05 -11.46 -1.52
N ALA A 37 -11.90 -12.26 -2.58
CA ALA A 37 -12.78 -12.22 -3.74
C ALA A 37 -14.24 -12.59 -3.35
N GLY A 38 -14.44 -13.61 -2.52
CA GLY A 38 -15.75 -13.95 -1.98
C GLY A 38 -16.33 -12.84 -1.10
N LEU A 39 -15.50 -12.15 -0.31
CA LEU A 39 -15.93 -10.99 0.47
C LEU A 39 -16.32 -9.80 -0.42
N LEU A 40 -15.59 -9.59 -1.52
CA LEU A 40 -15.93 -8.59 -2.53
C LEU A 40 -17.31 -8.88 -3.16
N GLU A 41 -17.56 -10.13 -3.54
CA GLU A 41 -18.88 -10.59 -4.04
C GLU A 41 -19.99 -10.30 -3.03
N LEU A 42 -19.77 -10.62 -1.76
CA LEU A 42 -20.74 -10.39 -0.68
C LEU A 42 -21.03 -8.90 -0.49
N LEU A 43 -20.00 -8.04 -0.53
CA LEU A 43 -20.18 -6.59 -0.41
C LEU A 43 -20.96 -6.03 -1.60
N VAL A 44 -20.60 -6.39 -2.83
CA VAL A 44 -21.32 -5.98 -4.04
C VAL A 44 -22.78 -6.40 -3.96
N THR A 45 -23.05 -7.67 -3.66
CA THR A 45 -24.42 -8.21 -3.51
C THR A 45 -25.21 -7.50 -2.40
N ARG A 46 -24.56 -7.12 -1.31
CA ARG A 46 -25.21 -6.37 -0.23
C ARG A 46 -25.56 -4.96 -0.66
N TYR A 47 -24.69 -4.29 -1.41
CA TYR A 47 -24.90 -2.91 -1.86
C TYR A 47 -25.99 -2.81 -2.92
N THR A 48 -26.13 -3.81 -3.79
CA THR A 48 -27.19 -3.85 -4.81
C THR A 48 -28.58 -3.93 -4.20
N ARG A 49 -28.75 -4.74 -3.14
CA ARG A 49 -30.04 -4.89 -2.45
C ARG A 49 -30.49 -3.66 -1.68
N ALA A 50 -29.54 -2.79 -1.28
CA ALA A 50 -29.85 -1.64 -0.44
C ALA A 50 -30.51 -0.48 -1.21
N GLY A 51 -30.52 -0.51 -2.55
CA GLY A 51 -30.89 0.64 -3.37
C GLY A 51 -29.89 1.80 -3.23
N SER A 52 -29.82 2.68 -4.22
CA SER A 52 -29.02 3.91 -4.13
C SER A 52 -29.93 5.13 -4.24
N ALA A 53 -29.65 6.15 -3.43
CA ALA A 53 -30.11 7.50 -3.70
C ALA A 53 -29.20 8.11 -4.78
N SER A 54 -29.78 8.86 -5.73
CA SER A 54 -29.01 9.63 -6.69
C SER A 54 -28.16 10.67 -5.94
N PRO A 55 -26.84 10.71 -6.14
CA PRO A 55 -26.03 11.77 -5.58
C PRO A 55 -26.22 13.04 -6.42
N PRO A 56 -25.81 14.18 -5.86
CA PRO A 56 -25.57 15.36 -6.67
C PRO A 56 -24.49 15.05 -7.72
N ILE A 57 -24.74 15.51 -8.95
CA ILE A 57 -23.75 15.51 -10.03
C ILE A 57 -22.57 16.35 -9.53
N ALA A 58 -21.42 15.70 -9.30
CA ALA A 58 -20.19 16.45 -9.04
C ALA A 58 -19.79 17.17 -10.33
N GLU A 59 -19.66 18.49 -10.28
CA GLU A 59 -19.08 19.26 -11.38
C GLU A 59 -17.68 18.73 -11.70
N GLN A 60 -17.42 18.44 -12.97
CA GLN A 60 -16.10 18.03 -13.44
C GLN A 60 -15.16 19.23 -13.34
N SER A 61 -14.26 19.19 -12.36
CA SER A 61 -13.13 20.10 -12.26
C SER A 61 -12.00 19.60 -13.17
N PRO A 62 -11.21 20.48 -13.81
CA PRO A 62 -10.10 20.07 -14.68
C PRO A 62 -9.08 19.14 -14.00
N ASP A 63 -8.96 19.21 -12.67
CA ASP A 63 -8.02 18.39 -11.87
C ASP A 63 -8.63 17.05 -11.38
N THR A 64 -9.70 16.58 -12.00
CA THR A 64 -10.33 15.30 -11.62
C THR A 64 -9.90 14.18 -12.54
N HIS A 65 -9.46 13.08 -11.94
CA HIS A 65 -9.11 11.83 -12.60
C HIS A 65 -10.25 10.84 -12.46
N GLN A 66 -10.45 10.02 -13.49
CA GLN A 66 -11.43 8.94 -13.48
C GLN A 66 -10.71 7.60 -13.69
N GLU A 67 -11.01 6.64 -12.81
CA GLU A 67 -10.53 5.27 -12.95
C GLU A 67 -11.74 4.32 -13.03
N VAL A 68 -11.70 3.37 -13.95
CA VAL A 68 -12.72 2.33 -14.11
C VAL A 68 -12.07 0.98 -13.87
N ILE A 69 -12.63 0.23 -12.93
CA ILE A 69 -12.12 -1.06 -12.48
C ILE A 69 -13.12 -2.12 -12.88
N ASP A 70 -12.68 -3.09 -13.68
CA ASP A 70 -13.46 -4.29 -13.96
C ASP A 70 -13.33 -5.29 -12.80
N LEU A 71 -14.42 -5.48 -12.05
CA LEU A 71 -14.43 -6.38 -10.90
C LEU A 71 -14.46 -7.86 -11.31
N GLY A 72 -14.78 -8.15 -12.58
CA GLY A 72 -14.69 -9.48 -13.17
C GLY A 72 -13.27 -10.05 -13.12
N THR A 73 -12.25 -9.17 -13.10
CA THR A 73 -10.85 -9.56 -12.96
C THR A 73 -10.51 -10.16 -11.60
N PHE A 74 -11.31 -9.88 -10.56
CA PHE A 74 -11.13 -10.43 -9.21
C PHE A 74 -12.00 -11.65 -8.95
N SER A 75 -13.18 -11.69 -9.57
CA SER A 75 -14.08 -12.84 -9.49
C SER A 75 -14.92 -12.95 -10.76
N PRO A 76 -15.01 -14.15 -11.38
CA PRO A 76 -15.91 -14.40 -12.50
C PRO A 76 -17.40 -14.09 -12.19
N ARG A 77 -17.81 -14.16 -10.92
CA ARG A 77 -19.20 -13.83 -10.53
C ARG A 77 -19.51 -12.34 -10.56
N LEU A 78 -18.48 -11.52 -10.65
CA LEU A 78 -18.57 -10.07 -10.83
C LEU A 78 -18.28 -9.68 -12.28
N GLU A 79 -18.29 -10.63 -13.23
CA GLU A 79 -18.14 -10.31 -14.65
C GLU A 79 -19.15 -9.25 -15.09
N GLY A 80 -18.65 -8.22 -15.77
CA GLY A 80 -19.44 -7.07 -16.22
C GLY A 80 -19.80 -6.06 -15.12
N TRP A 81 -19.37 -6.29 -13.87
CA TRP A 81 -19.41 -5.26 -12.82
C TRP A 81 -18.22 -4.32 -12.95
N THR A 82 -18.49 -3.03 -12.96
CA THR A 82 -17.44 -2.00 -12.96
C THR A 82 -17.57 -1.09 -11.75
N LEU A 83 -16.42 -0.74 -11.18
CA LEU A 83 -16.29 0.32 -10.17
C LEU A 83 -15.61 1.52 -10.81
N THR A 84 -16.36 2.60 -10.97
CA THR A 84 -15.82 3.89 -11.42
C THR A 84 -15.52 4.76 -10.22
N THR A 85 -14.29 5.22 -10.07
CA THR A 85 -13.91 6.22 -9.06
C THR A 85 -13.54 7.53 -9.76
N VAL A 86 -13.93 8.65 -9.14
CA VAL A 86 -13.47 9.99 -9.53
C VAL A 86 -12.73 10.56 -8.34
N TYR A 87 -11.51 11.00 -8.54
CA TYR A 87 -10.64 11.49 -7.47
C TYR A 87 -9.78 12.66 -7.94
N ARG A 88 -9.30 13.45 -6.98
CA ARG A 88 -8.20 14.38 -7.20
C ARG A 88 -6.91 13.71 -6.78
N ALA A 89 -5.86 13.95 -7.54
CA ALA A 89 -4.55 13.40 -7.29
C ALA A 89 -3.54 14.53 -7.30
N GLU A 90 -2.50 14.39 -6.48
CA GLU A 90 -1.35 15.29 -6.49
C GLU A 90 -0.11 14.47 -6.85
N PRO A 91 0.89 15.09 -7.50
CA PRO A 91 2.20 14.47 -7.65
C PRO A 91 2.70 13.97 -6.30
N LEU A 92 3.17 12.72 -6.26
CA LEU A 92 3.71 12.16 -5.02
C LEU A 92 4.99 12.88 -4.58
N LEU A 93 5.74 13.39 -5.57
CA LEU A 93 6.94 14.17 -5.38
C LEU A 93 7.04 15.24 -6.48
N GLU A 94 7.18 16.50 -6.09
CA GLU A 94 7.43 17.59 -7.05
C GLU A 94 8.93 17.65 -7.42
N GLY A 95 9.25 18.04 -8.66
CA GLY A 95 10.64 18.22 -9.10
C GLY A 95 11.42 16.94 -9.43
N CYS A 96 10.73 15.80 -9.54
CA CYS A 96 11.31 14.52 -9.99
C CYS A 96 10.49 13.97 -11.17
N ASP A 97 10.94 14.25 -12.39
CA ASP A 97 10.25 13.85 -13.63
C ASP A 97 10.11 12.33 -13.78
N ASP A 98 10.99 11.57 -13.12
CA ASP A 98 10.96 10.11 -13.12
C ASP A 98 9.84 9.55 -12.23
N ILE A 99 9.39 10.29 -11.20
CA ILE A 99 8.27 9.85 -10.34
C ILE A 99 6.99 10.49 -10.86
N GLN A 100 6.42 9.86 -11.88
CA GLN A 100 5.09 10.19 -12.39
C GLN A 100 3.95 9.64 -11.52
N GLN A 101 4.25 9.09 -10.33
CA GLN A 101 3.21 8.58 -9.46
C GLN A 101 2.42 9.72 -8.86
N GLN A 102 1.10 9.58 -8.93
CA GLN A 102 0.17 10.46 -8.25
C GLN A 102 -0.47 9.69 -7.11
N VAL A 103 -0.64 10.35 -5.98
CA VAL A 103 -1.40 9.79 -4.87
C VAL A 103 -2.75 10.48 -4.82
N PRO A 104 -3.85 9.71 -4.77
CA PRO A 104 -5.17 10.27 -4.56
C PRO A 104 -5.19 11.06 -3.26
N THR A 105 -5.55 12.34 -3.29
CA THR A 105 -5.67 13.18 -2.09
C THR A 105 -7.11 13.25 -1.61
N THR A 106 -8.06 13.27 -2.54
CA THR A 106 -9.48 13.36 -2.25
C THR A 106 -10.29 12.47 -3.20
N ASN A 107 -11.13 11.59 -2.64
CA ASN A 107 -12.13 10.88 -3.43
C ASN A 107 -13.37 11.78 -3.62
N VAL A 108 -13.70 12.10 -4.87
CA VAL A 108 -14.87 12.91 -5.23
C VAL A 108 -16.12 12.03 -5.30
N SER A 109 -16.04 10.89 -5.99
CA SER A 109 -17.14 9.94 -6.07
C SER A 109 -16.66 8.51 -6.33
N ALA A 110 -17.53 7.53 -6.03
CA ALA A 110 -17.33 6.14 -6.40
C ALA A 110 -18.69 5.51 -6.74
N VAL A 111 -18.76 4.88 -7.91
CA VAL A 111 -20.00 4.36 -8.51
C VAL A 111 -19.76 2.93 -8.95
N LEU A 112 -20.62 2.03 -8.48
CA LEU A 112 -20.64 0.64 -8.89
C LEU A 112 -21.75 0.43 -9.93
N ARG A 113 -21.44 -0.19 -11.06
CA ARG A 113 -22.37 -0.46 -12.16
C ARG A 113 -22.34 -1.95 -12.48
N GLY A 114 -23.51 -2.58 -12.58
CA GLY A 114 -23.64 -3.95 -13.06
C GLY A 114 -23.80 -4.02 -14.58
N SER A 115 -23.63 -5.21 -15.14
CA SER A 115 -23.76 -5.50 -16.58
C SER A 115 -25.17 -5.30 -17.13
N ASP A 116 -26.20 -5.49 -16.30
CA ASP A 116 -27.57 -5.72 -16.77
C ASP A 116 -28.41 -4.45 -16.90
N GLY A 117 -27.77 -3.28 -17.08
CA GLY A 117 -28.46 -1.99 -17.07
C GLY A 117 -29.04 -1.61 -15.71
N ALA A 118 -28.62 -2.28 -14.63
CA ALA A 118 -28.99 -1.95 -13.26
C ALA A 118 -28.61 -0.50 -12.93
N ALA A 119 -29.42 0.16 -12.11
CA ALA A 119 -29.16 1.53 -11.67
C ALA A 119 -27.79 1.63 -10.98
N PRO A 120 -27.02 2.71 -11.23
CA PRO A 120 -25.71 2.90 -10.61
C PRO A 120 -25.81 2.98 -9.09
N ILE A 121 -24.91 2.31 -8.39
CA ILE A 121 -24.85 2.29 -6.93
C ILE A 121 -23.75 3.21 -6.46
N TYR A 122 -24.14 4.29 -5.81
CA TYR A 122 -23.21 5.26 -5.25
C TYR A 122 -22.75 4.81 -3.88
N LEU A 123 -21.43 4.82 -3.69
CA LEU A 123 -20.81 4.39 -2.44
C LEU A 123 -20.70 5.59 -1.50
N ASP A 124 -21.30 5.48 -0.32
CA ASP A 124 -21.04 6.41 0.78
C ASP A 124 -19.64 6.17 1.38
N SER A 125 -19.22 7.05 2.29
CA SER A 125 -17.89 6.97 2.92
C SER A 125 -17.64 5.67 3.68
N SER A 126 -18.68 5.04 4.24
CA SER A 126 -18.54 3.75 4.94
C SER A 126 -18.29 2.62 3.93
N LYS A 127 -19.08 2.57 2.86
CA LYS A 127 -18.95 1.58 1.79
C LYS A 127 -17.61 1.70 1.06
N LYS A 128 -17.15 2.93 0.79
CA LYS A 128 -15.81 3.21 0.23
C LYS A 128 -14.70 2.63 1.10
N ARG A 129 -14.75 2.83 2.42
CA ARG A 129 -13.75 2.28 3.36
C ARG A 129 -13.74 0.76 3.38
N GLN A 130 -14.91 0.12 3.40
CA GLN A 130 -15.02 -1.35 3.38
C GLN A 130 -14.44 -1.93 2.08
N LEU A 131 -14.81 -1.35 0.94
CA LEU A 131 -14.34 -1.79 -0.36
C LEU A 131 -12.82 -1.55 -0.53
N SER A 132 -12.34 -0.38 -0.10
CA SER A 132 -10.91 -0.06 -0.04
C SER A 132 -10.14 -1.08 0.80
N TRP A 133 -10.67 -1.48 1.95
CA TRP A 133 -10.04 -2.49 2.79
C TRP A 133 -9.93 -3.84 2.07
N VAL A 134 -11.00 -4.31 1.40
CA VAL A 134 -10.98 -5.58 0.65
C VAL A 134 -9.99 -5.53 -0.52
N LEU A 135 -10.01 -4.46 -1.32
CA LEU A 135 -9.08 -4.29 -2.44
C LEU A 135 -7.62 -4.27 -1.97
N ALA A 136 -7.34 -3.62 -0.82
CA ALA A 136 -6.00 -3.61 -0.26
C ALA A 136 -5.52 -5.03 0.12
N HIS A 137 -6.41 -5.89 0.62
CA HIS A 137 -6.06 -7.26 0.96
C HIS A 137 -5.90 -8.17 -0.27
N ILE A 138 -6.72 -7.97 -1.31
CA ILE A 138 -6.55 -8.65 -2.60
C ILE A 138 -5.18 -8.29 -3.18
N GLY A 139 -4.88 -6.99 -3.30
CA GLY A 139 -3.63 -6.53 -3.89
C GLY A 139 -2.40 -7.00 -3.11
N TRP A 140 -2.43 -6.94 -1.77
CA TRP A 140 -1.35 -7.49 -0.96
C TRP A 140 -1.17 -8.99 -1.15
N THR A 141 -2.27 -9.76 -1.18
CA THR A 141 -2.19 -11.22 -1.38
C THR A 141 -1.58 -11.56 -2.72
N ASN A 142 -1.97 -10.84 -3.79
CA ASN A 142 -1.40 -11.02 -5.12
C ASN A 142 0.11 -10.70 -5.12
N VAL A 143 0.53 -9.56 -4.55
CA VAL A 143 1.96 -9.21 -4.46
C VAL A 143 2.75 -10.26 -3.66
N ALA A 144 2.19 -10.74 -2.54
CA ALA A 144 2.83 -11.76 -1.72
C ALA A 144 2.98 -13.10 -2.47
N GLU A 145 1.99 -13.49 -3.27
CA GLU A 145 2.06 -14.67 -4.12
C GLU A 145 3.15 -14.54 -5.18
N VAL A 146 3.22 -13.40 -5.89
CA VAL A 146 4.28 -13.14 -6.88
C VAL A 146 5.65 -13.23 -6.21
N ARG A 147 5.82 -12.70 -4.99
CA ARG A 147 7.08 -12.82 -4.24
C ARG A 147 7.44 -14.28 -3.93
N VAL A 148 6.47 -15.10 -3.55
CA VAL A 148 6.69 -16.54 -3.29
C VAL A 148 7.08 -17.27 -4.56
N LEU A 149 6.30 -17.10 -5.64
CA LEU A 149 6.58 -17.70 -6.95
C LEU A 149 7.97 -17.34 -7.44
N TYR A 150 8.35 -16.08 -7.23
CA TYR A 150 9.68 -15.62 -7.57
C TYR A 150 10.78 -16.25 -6.70
N ALA A 151 10.60 -16.28 -5.38
CA ALA A 151 11.57 -16.91 -4.46
C ALA A 151 11.76 -18.41 -4.76
N GLN A 152 10.76 -19.03 -5.40
CA GLN A 152 10.80 -20.41 -5.87
C GLN A 152 11.35 -20.55 -7.31
N HIS A 153 11.82 -19.46 -7.92
CA HIS A 153 12.28 -19.39 -9.31
C HIS A 153 11.24 -19.86 -10.35
N GLN A 154 9.94 -19.73 -10.03
CA GLN A 154 8.84 -20.08 -10.94
C GLN A 154 8.48 -18.94 -11.91
N ILE A 155 8.92 -17.73 -11.60
CA ILE A 155 8.88 -16.58 -12.50
C ILE A 155 10.33 -16.25 -12.86
N MET A 156 10.62 -16.21 -14.16
CA MET A 156 11.95 -15.94 -14.69
C MET A 156 12.36 -14.47 -14.52
N GLU A 157 13.66 -14.21 -14.66
CA GLU A 157 14.21 -12.87 -14.69
C GLU A 157 13.52 -12.01 -15.78
N GLY A 158 13.20 -10.76 -15.46
CA GLY A 158 12.58 -9.76 -16.34
C GLY A 158 11.08 -9.55 -16.15
N THR A 159 10.31 -10.58 -15.78
CA THR A 159 8.83 -10.47 -15.68
C THR A 159 8.32 -10.24 -14.25
N GLY A 160 9.13 -10.55 -13.24
CA GLY A 160 8.75 -10.40 -11.83
C GLY A 160 8.34 -8.97 -11.44
N THR A 161 9.06 -7.95 -11.92
CA THR A 161 8.75 -6.54 -11.64
C THR A 161 7.39 -6.14 -12.21
N THR A 162 7.15 -6.41 -13.50
CA THR A 162 5.87 -6.10 -14.15
C THR A 162 4.72 -6.80 -13.44
N LEU A 163 4.89 -8.09 -13.13
CA LEU A 163 3.85 -8.87 -12.45
C LEU A 163 3.59 -8.36 -11.03
N ALA A 164 4.62 -7.90 -10.31
CA ALA A 164 4.47 -7.28 -9.00
C ALA A 164 3.70 -5.97 -9.05
N LEU A 165 4.04 -5.10 -10.01
CA LEU A 165 3.35 -3.82 -10.24
C LEU A 165 1.89 -4.06 -10.65
N ASP A 166 1.64 -4.98 -11.56
CA ASP A 166 0.29 -5.37 -11.97
C ASP A 166 -0.51 -5.94 -10.79
N SER A 167 0.11 -6.79 -9.98
CA SER A 167 -0.49 -7.36 -8.77
C SER A 167 -0.78 -6.32 -7.69
N SER A 168 -0.07 -5.18 -7.72
CA SER A 168 -0.27 -4.07 -6.80
C SER A 168 -1.41 -3.11 -7.20
N LYS A 169 -1.96 -3.22 -8.42
CA LYS A 169 -3.07 -2.38 -8.89
C LYS A 169 -4.24 -2.28 -7.90
N PRO A 170 -4.69 -3.37 -7.23
CA PRO A 170 -5.77 -3.27 -6.25
C PRO A 170 -5.40 -2.44 -5.01
N LEU A 171 -4.11 -2.31 -4.66
CA LEU A 171 -3.67 -1.40 -3.62
C LEU A 171 -3.84 0.07 -4.05
N HIS A 172 -3.48 0.42 -5.29
CA HIS A 172 -3.72 1.76 -5.83
C HIS A 172 -5.23 2.08 -5.87
N GLN A 173 -6.06 1.12 -6.29
CA GLN A 173 -7.51 1.24 -6.29
C GLN A 173 -8.10 1.39 -4.88
N ALA A 174 -7.50 0.74 -3.89
CA ALA A 174 -7.86 0.97 -2.49
C ALA A 174 -7.62 2.43 -2.08
N LEU A 175 -6.53 3.05 -2.54
CA LEU A 175 -6.23 4.46 -2.28
C LEU A 175 -7.16 5.42 -3.04
N THR A 176 -7.59 5.08 -4.25
CA THR A 176 -8.56 5.92 -4.97
C THR A 176 -9.88 6.00 -4.23
N LEU A 177 -10.31 4.92 -3.56
CA LEU A 177 -11.50 4.89 -2.70
C LEU A 177 -11.30 5.56 -1.34
N HIS A 178 -10.14 5.35 -0.71
CA HIS A 178 -9.82 5.85 0.62
C HIS A 178 -8.32 6.23 0.69
N PRO A 179 -7.98 7.50 0.38
CA PRO A 179 -6.61 8.00 0.35
C PRO A 179 -5.77 7.70 1.59
N ARG A 180 -6.41 7.68 2.77
CA ARG A 180 -5.75 7.44 4.06
C ARG A 180 -5.81 5.97 4.50
N ASN A 181 -6.00 5.04 3.57
CA ASN A 181 -5.90 3.61 3.88
C ASN A 181 -4.44 3.24 4.20
N SER A 182 -4.09 3.37 5.48
CA SER A 182 -2.73 3.09 5.98
C SER A 182 -2.21 1.69 5.66
N TRP A 183 -3.09 0.70 5.47
CA TRP A 183 -2.70 -0.65 5.08
C TRP A 183 -2.25 -0.71 3.62
N ALA A 184 -3.03 -0.12 2.71
CA ALA A 184 -2.69 -0.07 1.29
C ALA A 184 -1.42 0.77 1.05
N LEU A 185 -1.30 1.91 1.74
CA LEU A 185 -0.09 2.74 1.73
C LEU A 185 1.14 1.93 2.19
N ALA A 186 1.04 1.24 3.33
CA ALA A 186 2.17 0.49 3.86
C ALA A 186 2.64 -0.63 2.92
N HIS A 187 1.70 -1.39 2.32
CA HIS A 187 2.05 -2.46 1.40
C HIS A 187 2.51 -1.98 0.03
N LEU A 188 2.03 -0.84 -0.48
CA LEU A 188 2.63 -0.22 -1.66
C LEU A 188 4.08 0.16 -1.37
N GLY A 189 4.32 0.84 -0.25
CA GLY A 189 5.66 1.21 0.13
C GLY A 189 6.59 0.01 0.33
N GLU A 190 6.09 -1.07 0.92
CA GLU A 190 6.81 -2.34 1.01
C GLU A 190 7.07 -2.98 -0.36
N THR A 191 6.10 -2.89 -1.29
CA THR A 191 6.23 -3.38 -2.67
C THR A 191 7.37 -2.67 -3.38
N TYR A 192 7.38 -1.34 -3.38
CA TYR A 192 8.45 -0.53 -3.98
C TYR A 192 9.79 -0.74 -3.27
N ARG A 193 9.81 -0.88 -1.94
CA ARG A 193 11.04 -1.24 -1.22
C ARG A 193 11.58 -2.60 -1.69
N GLY A 194 10.69 -3.56 -1.97
CA GLY A 194 11.04 -4.86 -2.54
C GLY A 194 11.62 -4.74 -3.95
N LEU A 195 11.04 -3.86 -4.79
CA LEU A 195 11.59 -3.55 -6.12
C LEU A 195 12.98 -2.92 -6.02
N GLY A 196 13.17 -1.93 -5.14
CA GLY A 196 14.45 -1.26 -4.89
C GLY A 196 15.51 -2.19 -4.25
N ASN A 197 15.11 -3.19 -3.47
CA ASN A 197 16.00 -4.26 -2.99
C ASN A 197 16.48 -5.20 -4.09
N SER A 198 16.06 -4.94 -5.33
CA SER A 198 16.27 -5.80 -6.48
C SER A 198 15.57 -7.12 -6.25
N TRP A 199 14.26 -7.12 -6.52
CA TRP A 199 13.61 -8.33 -7.02
C TRP A 199 14.54 -8.88 -8.11
N PRO A 200 15.24 -10.02 -7.92
CA PRO A 200 16.45 -10.32 -8.69
C PRO A 200 16.25 -10.58 -10.20
N GLY A 201 15.08 -10.28 -10.76
CA GLY A 201 14.79 -10.35 -12.18
C GLY A 201 15.03 -9.05 -12.96
N ASN A 202 15.27 -7.91 -12.33
CA ASN A 202 15.71 -6.73 -13.08
C ASN A 202 17.24 -6.67 -13.04
N THR A 203 17.90 -7.40 -13.94
CA THR A 203 19.35 -7.37 -14.15
C THR A 203 19.87 -5.95 -14.41
N PHE A 204 19.03 -5.04 -14.91
CA PHE A 204 19.37 -3.62 -15.05
C PHE A 204 19.29 -2.87 -13.71
N SER A 205 18.39 -3.23 -12.79
CA SER A 205 18.24 -2.53 -11.50
C SER A 205 19.48 -2.62 -10.62
N LEU A 206 20.14 -3.79 -10.55
CA LEU A 206 21.39 -3.93 -9.78
C LEU A 206 22.54 -3.12 -10.36
N LEU A 207 22.50 -2.81 -11.65
CA LEU A 207 23.56 -2.12 -12.39
C LEU A 207 23.25 -0.62 -12.63
N VAL A 208 22.01 -0.18 -12.38
CA VAL A 208 21.52 1.18 -12.60
C VAL A 208 21.00 1.75 -11.27
N PRO A 209 21.87 2.34 -10.44
CA PRO A 209 21.54 2.88 -9.11
C PRO A 209 20.34 3.85 -9.09
N GLU A 210 20.10 4.55 -10.19
CA GLU A 210 19.05 5.57 -10.35
C GLU A 210 17.66 4.93 -10.22
N HIS A 211 17.42 3.79 -10.88
CA HIS A 211 16.14 3.09 -10.79
C HIS A 211 15.86 2.56 -9.38
N ARG A 212 16.88 2.05 -8.70
CA ARG A 212 16.73 1.59 -7.30
C ARG A 212 16.40 2.75 -6.37
N THR A 213 17.10 3.86 -6.55
CA THR A 213 16.88 5.08 -5.76
C THR A 213 15.46 5.58 -5.96
N ARG A 214 14.97 5.61 -7.21
CA ARG A 214 13.58 5.96 -7.52
C ARG A 214 12.58 5.06 -6.77
N ASP A 215 12.75 3.74 -6.85
CA ASP A 215 11.85 2.80 -6.17
C ASP A 215 11.87 2.99 -4.64
N TYR A 216 13.03 3.24 -4.05
CA TYR A 216 13.09 3.55 -2.63
C TYR A 216 12.47 4.89 -2.25
N VAL A 217 12.62 5.93 -3.08
CA VAL A 217 11.98 7.23 -2.85
C VAL A 217 10.45 7.06 -2.85
N ILE A 218 9.91 6.32 -3.82
CA ILE A 218 8.48 5.97 -3.86
C ILE A 218 8.08 5.18 -2.59
N ALA A 219 8.91 4.21 -2.18
CA ALA A 219 8.68 3.43 -0.97
C ALA A 219 8.59 4.32 0.28
N LEU A 220 9.54 5.24 0.45
CA LEU A 220 9.60 6.17 1.57
C LEU A 220 8.37 7.07 1.63
N LEU A 221 7.93 7.60 0.49
CA LEU A 221 6.74 8.45 0.39
C LEU A 221 5.49 7.71 0.86
N TYR A 222 5.24 6.50 0.33
CA TYR A 222 4.09 5.69 0.77
C TYR A 222 4.17 5.28 2.24
N LEU A 223 5.34 4.87 2.72
CA LEU A 223 5.51 4.44 4.11
C LEU A 223 5.32 5.61 5.08
N ARG A 224 5.80 6.81 4.73
CA ARG A 224 5.59 8.02 5.52
C ARG A 224 4.11 8.44 5.53
N LEU A 225 3.44 8.37 4.39
CA LEU A 225 1.99 8.58 4.33
C LEU A 225 1.24 7.55 5.20
N ALA A 226 1.69 6.29 5.22
CA ALA A 226 1.09 5.24 6.02
C ALA A 226 1.23 5.49 7.53
N THR A 227 2.42 5.91 8.01
CA THR A 227 2.66 6.25 9.42
C THR A 227 1.85 7.47 9.84
N ASN A 228 1.72 8.48 8.96
CA ASN A 228 0.88 9.65 9.20
C ASN A 228 -0.63 9.33 9.20
N ALA A 229 -1.06 8.41 8.32
CA ALA A 229 -2.45 7.99 8.24
C ALA A 229 -2.87 7.18 9.47
N ASN A 230 -1.96 6.38 10.04
CA ASN A 230 -2.18 5.60 11.24
C ASN A 230 -0.87 5.44 12.05
N PRO A 231 -0.63 6.28 13.07
CA PRO A 231 0.56 6.21 13.91
C PRO A 231 0.70 4.91 14.72
N ARG A 232 -0.35 4.07 14.76
CA ARG A 232 -0.31 2.74 15.39
C ARG A 232 -0.03 1.62 14.38
N ASN A 233 0.19 1.95 13.11
CA ASN A 233 0.58 0.97 12.10
C ASN A 233 2.06 0.64 12.25
N TYR A 234 2.36 -0.29 13.16
CA TYR A 234 3.73 -0.73 13.41
C TYR A 234 4.43 -1.27 12.15
N TRP A 235 3.68 -1.88 11.22
CA TRP A 235 4.23 -2.44 9.98
C TRP A 235 4.77 -1.32 9.08
N ALA A 236 4.00 -0.24 8.93
CA ALA A 236 4.43 0.96 8.22
C ALA A 236 5.72 1.54 8.83
N HIS A 237 5.76 1.69 10.15
CA HIS A 237 6.94 2.20 10.86
C HIS A 237 8.19 1.31 10.68
N ALA A 238 8.04 -0.01 10.81
CA ALA A 238 9.14 -0.95 10.63
C ALA A 238 9.71 -0.89 9.20
N HIS A 239 8.83 -0.88 8.20
CA HIS A 239 9.25 -0.80 6.81
C HIS A 239 9.77 0.57 6.42
N TYR A 240 9.26 1.67 7.00
CA TYR A 240 9.79 3.01 6.80
C TYR A 240 11.26 3.09 7.23
N GLY A 241 11.54 2.67 8.46
CA GLY A 241 12.92 2.65 8.96
C GLY A 241 13.85 1.76 8.13
N ALA A 242 13.37 0.57 7.73
CA ALA A 242 14.14 -0.31 6.86
C ALA A 242 14.38 0.29 5.46
N ALA A 243 13.42 1.01 4.89
CA ALA A 243 13.59 1.70 3.62
C ALA A 243 14.65 2.79 3.71
N VAL A 244 14.69 3.58 4.79
CA VAL A 244 15.73 4.61 4.98
C VAL A 244 17.11 3.99 5.12
N VAL A 245 17.26 2.90 5.89
CA VAL A 245 18.52 2.15 5.99
C VAL A 245 18.96 1.65 4.62
N ASN A 246 18.04 1.10 3.83
CA ASN A 246 18.34 0.62 2.49
C ASN A 246 18.77 1.77 1.58
N VAL A 247 18.07 2.91 1.59
CA VAL A 247 18.49 4.10 0.85
C VAL A 247 19.91 4.51 1.24
N ARG A 248 20.23 4.59 2.54
CA ARG A 248 21.60 4.95 2.95
C ARG A 248 22.64 3.92 2.54
N ALA A 249 22.33 2.64 2.67
CA ALA A 249 23.23 1.58 2.24
C ALA A 249 23.49 1.65 0.73
N PHE A 250 22.46 1.88 -0.10
CA PHE A 250 22.60 1.84 -1.55
C PHE A 250 23.00 3.18 -2.17
N ALA A 251 22.51 4.31 -1.67
CA ALA A 251 22.93 5.65 -2.06
C ALA A 251 24.29 6.06 -1.45
N GLY A 252 24.79 5.32 -0.45
CA GLY A 252 26.17 5.45 0.04
C GLY A 252 27.16 4.54 -0.69
N VAL A 253 26.70 3.40 -1.22
CA VAL A 253 27.51 2.48 -2.05
C VAL A 253 27.61 2.97 -3.49
N ALA A 254 26.53 3.54 -4.05
CA ALA A 254 26.59 4.35 -5.25
C ALA A 254 27.12 5.75 -4.85
N HIS A 255 28.15 6.25 -5.52
CA HIS A 255 28.80 7.53 -5.19
C HIS A 255 27.83 8.74 -5.08
N VAL A 256 28.31 9.75 -4.33
CA VAL A 256 27.82 11.12 -4.09
C VAL A 256 26.55 11.52 -4.88
N PRO A 257 25.50 12.03 -4.21
CA PRO A 257 24.19 12.38 -4.79
C PRO A 257 24.20 13.60 -5.71
N SER A 258 25.24 13.81 -6.52
CA SER A 258 25.33 14.96 -7.42
C SER A 258 24.27 14.94 -8.52
N GLU A 259 23.55 13.83 -8.75
CA GLU A 259 22.57 13.72 -9.85
C GLU A 259 21.26 13.00 -9.48
N GLY A 260 21.08 12.55 -8.23
CA GLY A 260 19.84 11.88 -7.79
C GLY A 260 18.71 12.86 -7.52
N THR A 261 18.15 13.47 -8.58
CA THR A 261 17.09 14.52 -8.51
C THR A 261 15.96 14.15 -7.56
N CYS A 262 15.53 12.89 -7.55
CA CYS A 262 14.39 12.43 -6.77
C CYS A 262 14.66 12.29 -5.27
N LEU A 263 15.88 11.92 -4.85
CA LEU A 263 16.18 11.84 -3.42
C LEU A 263 16.40 13.24 -2.83
N VAL A 264 17.00 14.15 -3.61
CA VAL A 264 17.10 15.56 -3.23
C VAL A 264 15.72 16.20 -3.13
N ALA A 265 14.85 15.99 -4.13
CA ALA A 265 13.48 16.48 -4.10
C ALA A 265 12.69 15.93 -2.90
N LEU A 266 12.87 14.65 -2.56
CA LEU A 266 12.28 14.07 -1.35
C LEU A 266 12.76 14.77 -0.08
N LEU A 267 14.07 14.98 0.04
CA LEU A 267 14.65 15.62 1.22
C LEU A 267 14.19 17.07 1.36
N GLU A 268 14.13 17.83 0.27
CA GLU A 268 13.61 19.20 0.27
C GLU A 268 12.12 19.22 0.65
N GLN A 269 11.31 18.29 0.14
CA GLN A 269 9.89 18.19 0.50
C GLN A 269 9.68 17.83 1.98
N LEU A 270 10.54 16.97 2.55
CA LEU A 270 10.43 16.55 3.95
C LEU A 270 11.04 17.54 4.94
N PHE A 271 12.11 18.22 4.55
CA PHE A 271 12.93 19.09 5.38
C PHE A 271 13.27 20.40 4.64
N PRO A 272 12.26 21.24 4.35
CA PRO A 272 12.43 22.40 3.47
C PRO A 272 13.45 23.40 4.04
N GLY A 273 14.38 23.83 3.19
CA GLY A 273 15.45 24.77 3.56
C GLY A 273 16.59 24.19 4.40
N GLU A 274 16.57 22.90 4.72
CA GLU A 274 17.68 22.26 5.42
C GLU A 274 18.83 21.95 4.44
N PRO A 275 20.09 22.22 4.80
CA PRO A 275 21.23 21.76 4.03
C PRO A 275 21.16 20.24 3.81
N LEU A 276 21.51 19.76 2.61
CA LEU A 276 21.31 18.36 2.22
C LEU A 276 21.85 17.36 3.25
N ASP A 277 23.07 17.59 3.76
CA ASP A 277 23.68 16.73 4.79
C ASP A 277 22.85 16.70 6.09
N ASN A 278 22.27 17.83 6.49
CA ASN A 278 21.40 17.89 7.66
C ASN A 278 20.06 17.19 7.39
N ALA A 279 19.46 17.40 6.22
CA ALA A 279 18.23 16.71 5.82
C ALA A 279 18.40 15.18 5.83
N TYR A 280 19.55 14.66 5.38
CA TYR A 280 19.88 13.23 5.48
C TYR A 280 19.97 12.73 6.94
N ASN A 281 20.57 13.52 7.83
CA ASN A 281 20.65 13.17 9.25
C ASN A 281 19.27 13.19 9.92
N LEU A 282 18.43 14.17 9.58
CA LEU A 282 17.04 14.25 10.03
C LEU A 282 16.23 13.04 9.52
N LEU A 283 16.39 12.66 8.24
CA LEU A 283 15.75 11.46 7.69
C LEU A 283 16.15 10.19 8.45
N THR A 284 17.42 10.09 8.84
CA THR A 284 17.92 8.96 9.64
C THR A 284 17.33 8.94 11.05
N THR A 285 17.23 10.11 11.67
CA THR A 285 16.62 10.25 12.99
C THR A 285 15.14 9.84 12.95
N ASP A 286 14.40 10.30 11.94
CA ASP A 286 12.99 9.95 11.75
C ASP A 286 12.78 8.43 11.49
N ALA A 287 13.73 7.79 10.80
CA ALA A 287 13.77 6.34 10.62
C ALA A 287 13.99 5.59 11.93
N LYS A 288 14.94 6.06 12.76
CA LYS A 288 15.22 5.49 14.09
C LYS A 288 13.99 5.59 15.00
N ASP A 289 13.36 6.76 15.04
CA ASP A 289 12.16 6.99 15.85
C ASP A 289 11.01 6.09 15.40
N SER A 290 10.84 5.91 14.07
CA SER A 290 9.86 4.96 13.54
C SER A 290 10.16 3.52 13.96
N LEU A 291 11.42 3.07 13.91
CA LEU A 291 11.78 1.72 14.36
C LEU A 291 11.50 1.51 15.86
N ILE A 292 11.75 2.54 16.68
CA ILE A 292 11.40 2.51 18.11
C ILE A 292 9.89 2.36 18.29
N VAL A 293 9.07 3.14 17.58
CA VAL A 293 7.60 3.01 17.62
C VAL A 293 7.16 1.60 17.21
N ALA A 294 7.72 1.05 16.14
CA ALA A 294 7.41 -0.31 15.70
C ALA A 294 7.74 -1.36 16.77
N GLN A 295 8.90 -1.24 17.43
CA GLN A 295 9.31 -2.13 18.52
C GLN A 295 8.37 -2.00 19.73
N GLN A 296 8.00 -0.77 20.12
CA GLN A 296 7.08 -0.53 21.23
C GLN A 296 5.69 -1.14 20.99
N LEU A 297 5.18 -1.06 19.75
CA LEU A 297 3.86 -1.57 19.39
C LEU A 297 3.83 -3.10 19.22
N THR A 298 4.93 -3.73 18.83
CA THR A 298 4.98 -5.17 18.53
C THR A 298 5.67 -6.03 19.58
N GLY A 299 6.46 -5.42 20.48
CA GLY A 299 7.34 -6.15 21.37
C GLY A 299 8.35 -7.00 20.60
N ASN A 300 8.43 -8.30 20.92
CA ASN A 300 9.40 -9.23 20.32
C ASN A 300 8.96 -9.83 18.97
N PHE A 301 7.81 -9.44 18.42
CA PHE A 301 7.27 -10.07 17.20
C PHE A 301 8.06 -9.76 15.92
N TYR A 302 8.93 -8.74 15.93
CA TYR A 302 9.69 -8.30 14.76
C TYR A 302 11.20 -8.22 15.02
N PRO A 303 11.90 -9.36 15.11
CA PRO A 303 13.34 -9.38 15.38
C PRO A 303 14.16 -8.68 14.28
N TRP A 304 13.69 -8.63 13.04
CA TRP A 304 14.40 -7.91 11.98
C TRP A 304 14.38 -6.38 12.16
N ALA A 305 13.37 -5.81 12.83
CA ALA A 305 13.36 -4.38 13.13
C ALA A 305 14.54 -3.97 14.04
N GLN A 306 15.00 -4.88 14.92
CA GLN A 306 16.21 -4.67 15.71
C GLN A 306 17.48 -4.64 14.85
N VAL A 307 17.54 -5.47 13.79
CA VAL A 307 18.66 -5.49 12.85
C VAL A 307 18.75 -4.15 12.12
N TYR A 308 17.62 -3.63 11.62
CA TYR A 308 17.61 -2.31 10.97
C TYR A 308 17.87 -1.17 11.94
N TYR A 309 17.39 -1.26 13.19
CA TYR A 309 17.72 -0.28 14.22
C TYR A 309 19.21 -0.26 14.52
N ALA A 310 19.84 -1.43 14.69
CA ALA A 310 21.29 -1.52 14.85
C ALA A 310 22.03 -0.93 13.63
N ALA A 311 21.55 -1.18 12.41
CA ALA A 311 22.10 -0.56 11.21
C ALA A 311 21.98 0.98 11.21
N THR A 312 20.86 1.55 11.68
CA THR A 312 20.73 3.02 11.83
C THR A 312 21.75 3.59 12.80
N LEU A 313 22.04 2.91 13.91
CA LEU A 313 23.02 3.38 14.89
C LEU A 313 24.47 3.34 14.35
N ILE A 314 24.79 2.34 13.51
CA ILE A 314 26.08 2.30 12.80
C ILE A 314 26.21 3.52 11.87
N PHE A 315 25.15 3.87 11.15
CA PHE A 315 25.16 5.02 10.24
C PHE A 315 25.21 6.39 10.93
N GLU A 316 24.80 6.49 12.19
CA GLU A 316 24.99 7.69 13.03
C GLU A 316 26.41 7.76 13.63
N GLY A 317 27.27 6.77 13.38
CA GLY A 317 28.60 6.67 13.98
C GLY A 317 28.57 6.37 15.49
N LEU A 318 27.41 5.97 16.02
CA LEU A 318 27.19 5.74 17.46
C LEU A 318 27.59 4.34 17.91
N VAL A 319 27.82 3.41 16.97
CA VAL A 319 28.34 2.08 17.24
C VAL A 319 29.51 1.84 16.29
N ALA A 320 30.71 1.67 16.84
CA ALA A 320 31.84 1.21 16.05
C ALA A 320 31.48 -0.16 15.42
N PRO A 321 31.75 -0.40 14.13
CA PRO A 321 31.60 -1.74 13.58
C PRO A 321 32.38 -2.72 14.47
N PRO A 322 31.83 -3.91 14.79
CA PRO A 322 32.56 -4.87 15.59
C PRO A 322 33.92 -5.09 14.94
N SER A 323 34.98 -4.91 15.73
CA SER A 323 36.35 -5.14 15.27
C SER A 323 36.44 -6.58 14.76
N VAL A 324 36.59 -6.73 13.44
CA VAL A 324 36.86 -8.01 12.78
C VAL A 324 38.31 -8.38 12.98
#